data_AF-A0A376ZVG0-F1
#
_entry.id   AF-A0A376ZVG0-F1
#
_cell.length_a   1.000
_cell.length_b   1.000
_cell.length_c   1.000
_cell.angle_alpha   90.00
_cell.angle_beta   90.00
_cell.angle_gamma   90.00
#
_symmetry.space_group_name_H-M   'P 1'
#
loop_
_entity.id
_entity.type
_entity.pdbx_description
1 polymer ?
#
loop_
_entity_poly.entity_id
_entity_poly.type
_entity_poly.pdbx_seq_one_letter_code
_entity_poly.pdbx_strand_id
1 'polypeptide(L)'
;MHDPDLNGSYDVEKGIRYARQCLSSITTMRVATATEFLDPFLTPYIADLICWGAIGARTTESQTHRQLASGLHCPVGFKNSTDGNINLAIDAIIAAREQHIVYMTSLTNSISTLLTDAIHMDI
;
A
#
# COMPACT_ATOMS: atom_id res chain seq x y z
N MET A 1 13.43 0.09 -1.86
CA MET A 1 13.12 1.44 -2.36
C MET A 1 14.01 2.50 -1.73
N HIS A 2 14.19 2.52 -0.41
CA HIS A 2 14.98 3.58 0.23
C HIS A 2 16.45 3.65 -0.19
N ASP A 3 17.13 2.51 -0.35
CA ASP A 3 18.54 2.47 -0.75
C ASP A 3 18.74 1.47 -1.90
N PRO A 4 18.52 1.88 -3.16
CA PRO A 4 18.53 0.97 -4.30
C PRO A 4 19.90 0.37 -4.62
N ASP A 5 20.99 1.07 -4.27
CA ASP A 5 22.36 0.64 -4.55
C ASP A 5 23.00 -0.11 -3.37
N LEU A 6 22.28 -0.27 -2.25
CA LEU A 6 22.75 -0.93 -1.04
C LEU A 6 24.06 -0.34 -0.50
N ASN A 7 24.22 0.98 -0.62
CA ASN A 7 25.43 1.72 -0.28
C ASN A 7 25.20 2.85 0.73
N GLY A 8 23.98 2.97 1.27
CA GLY A 8 23.59 3.99 2.23
C GLY A 8 23.44 5.40 1.63
N SER A 9 23.32 5.54 0.31
CA SER A 9 23.08 6.83 -0.36
C SER A 9 21.63 7.33 -0.20
N TYR A 10 20.70 6.41 0.07
CA TYR A 10 19.28 6.68 0.23
C TYR A 10 18.62 7.39 -0.97
N ASP A 11 19.03 7.05 -2.20
CA ASP A 11 18.42 7.60 -3.42
C ASP A 11 17.01 7.00 -3.66
N VAL A 12 16.02 7.56 -2.96
CA VAL A 12 14.62 7.12 -3.01
C VAL A 12 14.02 7.30 -4.41
N GLU A 13 14.40 8.36 -5.13
CA GLU A 13 13.88 8.63 -6.48
C GLU A 13 14.32 7.54 -7.45
N LYS A 14 15.61 7.17 -7.43
CA LYS A 14 16.13 6.02 -8.16
C LYS A 14 15.45 4.72 -7.73
N GLY A 15 15.23 4.55 -6.43
CA GLY A 15 14.54 3.37 -5.89
C GLY A 15 13.10 3.22 -6.36
N ILE A 16 12.35 4.31 -6.48
CA ILE A 16 11.00 4.32 -7.05
C ILE A 16 11.05 3.91 -8.53
N ARG A 17 11.97 4.50 -9.32
CA ARG A 17 12.12 4.15 -10.73
C ARG A 17 12.44 2.67 -10.94
N TYR A 18 13.34 2.11 -10.14
CA TYR A 18 13.67 0.68 -10.18
C TYR A 18 12.50 -0.21 -9.78
N ALA A 19 11.76 0.13 -8.72
CA ALA A 19 10.58 -0.62 -8.31
C ALA A 19 9.53 -0.66 -9.43
N ARG A 20 9.20 0.49 -10.04
CA ARG A 20 8.25 0.57 -11.16
C ARG A 20 8.72 -0.23 -12.38
N GLN A 21 10.01 -0.12 -12.75
CA GLN A 21 10.54 -0.87 -13.90
C GLN A 21 10.47 -2.38 -13.66
N CYS A 22 10.83 -2.84 -12.47
CA CYS A 22 10.74 -4.24 -12.08
C CYS A 22 9.29 -4.75 -12.15
N LEU A 23 8.37 -4.07 -11.48
CA LEU A 23 6.95 -4.43 -11.45
C LEU A 23 6.34 -4.43 -12.86
N SER A 24 6.62 -3.41 -13.67
CA SER A 24 6.15 -3.32 -15.06
C SER A 24 6.70 -4.44 -15.95
N SER A 25 7.95 -4.86 -15.74
CA SER A 25 8.52 -5.99 -16.47
C SER A 25 7.80 -7.30 -16.10
N ILE A 26 7.49 -7.49 -14.82
CA ILE A 26 6.75 -8.66 -14.32
C ILE A 26 5.32 -8.69 -14.88
N THR A 27 4.60 -7.57 -14.83
CA THR A 27 3.22 -7.50 -15.35
C THR A 27 3.18 -7.66 -16.87
N THR A 28 4.20 -7.19 -17.61
CA THR A 28 4.33 -7.44 -19.06
C THR A 28 4.45 -8.93 -19.39
N MET A 29 5.06 -9.73 -18.49
CA MET A 29 5.10 -11.19 -18.59
C MET A 29 3.79 -11.88 -18.19
N ARG A 30 2.73 -11.11 -17.90
CA ARG A 30 1.42 -11.59 -17.40
C ARG A 30 1.50 -12.31 -16.06
N VAL A 31 2.47 -11.95 -15.23
CA VAL A 31 2.58 -12.45 -13.86
C VAL A 31 2.02 -11.39 -12.92
N ALA A 32 1.08 -11.79 -12.06
CA ALA A 32 0.52 -10.91 -11.05
C ALA A 32 1.58 -10.57 -10.00
N THR A 33 1.59 -9.32 -9.57
CA THR A 33 2.52 -8.76 -8.59
C THR A 33 1.83 -8.56 -7.25
N ALA A 34 2.61 -8.70 -6.18
CA ALA A 34 2.16 -8.45 -4.83
C ALA A 34 3.27 -7.75 -4.03
N THR A 35 2.88 -6.90 -3.07
CA THR A 35 3.83 -6.26 -2.15
C THR A 35 3.19 -6.02 -0.79
N GLU A 36 4.02 -5.75 0.21
CA GLU A 36 3.59 -5.14 1.47
C GLU A 36 3.63 -3.61 1.33
N PHE A 37 2.52 -2.93 1.65
CA PHE A 37 2.45 -1.47 1.65
C PHE A 37 2.92 -0.93 3.00
N LEU A 38 4.24 -0.78 3.13
CA LEU A 38 4.89 -0.33 4.37
C LEU A 38 4.85 1.19 4.55
N ASP A 39 5.01 1.94 3.45
CA ASP A 39 5.04 3.39 3.46
C ASP A 39 3.86 3.95 2.65
N PRO A 40 2.85 4.54 3.32
CA PRO A 40 1.72 5.18 2.67
C PRO A 40 2.12 6.28 1.67
N PHE A 41 3.24 6.98 1.87
CA PHE A 41 3.70 8.06 0.99
C PHE A 41 4.30 7.52 -0.31
N LEU A 42 4.92 6.34 -0.28
CA LEU A 42 5.51 5.72 -1.47
C LEU A 42 4.51 4.89 -2.26
N THR A 43 3.39 4.51 -1.64
CA THR A 43 2.37 3.64 -2.25
C THR A 43 1.81 4.17 -3.57
N PRO A 44 1.43 5.47 -3.73
CA PRO A 44 0.92 5.99 -4.99
C PRO A 44 1.87 5.84 -6.19
N TYR A 45 3.18 5.73 -5.95
CA TYR A 45 4.18 5.59 -7.01
C TYR A 45 4.28 4.18 -7.58
N ILE A 46 3.66 3.17 -6.99
CA ILE A 46 3.74 1.78 -7.48
C ILE A 46 2.38 1.07 -7.50
N ALA A 47 1.36 1.63 -6.84
CA ALA A 47 0.10 0.96 -6.59
C ALA A 47 -0.57 0.47 -7.89
N ASP A 48 -0.54 1.24 -8.97
CA ASP A 48 -1.09 0.87 -10.29
C ASP A 48 -0.52 -0.43 -10.89
N LEU A 49 0.61 -0.90 -10.38
CA LEU A 49 1.29 -2.11 -10.82
C LEU A 49 1.20 -3.26 -9.81
N ILE A 50 0.31 -3.20 -8.83
CA ILE A 50 0.15 -4.22 -7.78
C ILE A 50 -1.22 -4.89 -7.88
N CYS A 51 -1.26 -6.22 -8.01
CA CYS A 51 -2.50 -6.99 -8.10
C CYS A 51 -3.06 -7.42 -6.73
N TRP A 52 -2.23 -7.45 -5.68
CA TRP A 52 -2.64 -7.78 -4.31
C TRP A 52 -1.69 -7.12 -3.29
N GLY A 53 -2.25 -6.58 -2.21
CA GLY A 53 -1.50 -5.89 -1.16
C GLY A 53 -1.49 -6.62 0.19
N ALA A 54 -0.39 -6.52 0.93
CA ALA A 54 -0.35 -6.87 2.35
C ALA A 54 -0.21 -5.64 3.24
N ILE A 55 -0.88 -5.67 4.40
CA ILE A 55 -0.55 -4.85 5.57
C ILE A 55 0.08 -5.75 6.63
N GLY A 56 1.26 -5.36 7.09
CA GLY A 56 2.09 -6.13 8.01
C GLY A 56 1.51 -6.25 9.42
N ALA A 57 1.98 -7.25 10.16
CA ALA A 57 1.56 -7.49 11.55
C ALA A 57 1.82 -6.28 12.48
N ARG A 58 2.84 -5.46 12.18
CA ARG A 58 3.22 -4.26 12.96
C ARG A 58 2.46 -3.01 12.53
N THR A 59 1.73 -3.06 11.43
CA THR A 59 0.99 -1.92 10.87
C THR A 59 -0.51 -2.20 10.72
N THR A 60 -0.97 -3.43 11.00
CA THR A 60 -2.39 -3.82 11.01
C THR A 60 -3.24 -2.95 11.95
N GLU A 61 -2.68 -2.52 13.08
CA GLU A 61 -3.35 -1.63 14.04
C GLU A 61 -3.27 -0.14 13.66
N SER A 62 -2.43 0.21 12.68
CA SER A 62 -2.22 1.58 12.26
C SER A 62 -3.42 2.10 11.50
N GLN A 63 -4.05 3.15 12.04
CA GLN A 63 -5.17 3.82 11.37
C GLN A 63 -4.78 4.32 9.97
N THR A 64 -3.57 4.86 9.80
CA THR A 64 -3.07 5.32 8.49
C THR A 64 -3.01 4.19 7.47
N HIS A 65 -2.66 2.97 7.87
CA HIS A 65 -2.61 1.81 6.97
C HIS A 65 -4.02 1.28 6.64
N ARG A 66 -4.95 1.32 7.60
CA ARG A 66 -6.37 0.97 7.37
C ARG A 66 -7.03 1.95 6.40
N GLN A 67 -6.76 3.24 6.58
CA GLN A 67 -7.18 4.31 5.68
C GLN A 67 -6.59 4.13 4.28
N LEU A 68 -5.28 3.88 4.16
CA LEU A 68 -4.63 3.59 2.88
C LEU A 68 -5.31 2.40 2.19
N ALA A 69 -5.52 1.30 2.91
CA ALA A 69 -6.13 0.09 2.38
C ALA A 69 -7.55 0.32 1.83
N SER A 70 -8.33 1.21 2.46
CA SER A 70 -9.66 1.56 1.94
C SER A 70 -9.63 2.21 0.56
N GLY A 71 -8.51 2.82 0.15
CA GLY A 71 -8.36 3.48 -1.16
C GLY A 71 -7.59 2.69 -2.21
N LEU A 72 -7.18 1.46 -1.93
CA LEU A 72 -6.40 0.65 -2.87
C LEU A 72 -7.31 -0.01 -3.90
N HIS A 73 -6.90 0.06 -5.17
CA HIS A 73 -7.63 -0.54 -6.30
C HIS A 73 -7.59 -2.09 -6.32
N CYS A 74 -6.81 -2.72 -5.44
CA CYS A 74 -6.56 -4.16 -5.42
C CYS A 74 -6.94 -4.77 -4.06
N PRO A 75 -7.19 -6.08 -3.98
CA PRO A 75 -7.47 -6.74 -2.71
C PRO A 75 -6.31 -6.61 -1.72
N VAL A 76 -6.63 -6.46 -0.44
CA VAL A 76 -5.66 -6.27 0.65
C VAL A 76 -5.84 -7.34 1.72
N GLY A 77 -4.73 -7.97 2.14
CA GLY A 77 -4.68 -8.84 3.31
C GLY A 77 -4.07 -8.14 4.53
N PHE A 78 -4.77 -8.19 5.66
CA PHE A 78 -4.25 -7.77 6.96
C PHE A 78 -3.69 -8.98 7.71
N LYS A 79 -2.41 -8.94 8.09
CA LYS A 79 -1.84 -9.97 8.99
C LYS A 79 -2.37 -9.77 10.41
N ASN A 80 -2.49 -10.86 11.17
CA ASN A 80 -2.64 -10.77 12.63
C ASN A 80 -1.43 -10.04 13.25
N SER A 81 -1.60 -9.48 14.45
CA SER A 81 -0.52 -8.81 15.16
C SER A 81 0.59 -9.77 15.56
N THR A 82 1.73 -9.20 15.96
CA THR A 82 2.95 -9.97 16.29
C THR A 82 2.82 -10.88 17.51
N ASP A 83 1.81 -10.65 18.35
CA ASP A 83 1.44 -11.50 19.50
C ASP A 83 0.42 -12.60 19.15
N GLY A 84 -0.03 -12.67 17.89
CA GLY A 84 -0.99 -13.66 17.40
C GLY A 84 -2.46 -13.22 17.46
N ASN A 85 -2.77 -12.00 17.88
CA ASN A 85 -4.16 -11.54 17.98
C ASN A 85 -4.79 -11.32 16.60
N ILE A 86 -5.77 -12.16 16.25
CA ILE A 86 -6.51 -12.09 14.99
C ILE A 86 -7.55 -10.96 14.96
N ASN A 87 -8.03 -10.52 16.12
CA ASN A 87 -9.09 -9.50 16.19
C ASN A 87 -8.61 -8.18 15.59
N LEU A 88 -7.33 -7.82 15.76
CA LEU A 88 -6.77 -6.61 15.16
C LEU A 88 -6.80 -6.62 13.62
N ALA A 89 -6.64 -7.80 13.00
CA ALA A 89 -6.79 -7.94 11.56
C ALA A 89 -8.26 -7.85 11.12
N ILE A 90 -9.19 -8.41 11.90
CA ILE A 90 -10.64 -8.30 11.66
C ILE A 90 -11.09 -6.83 11.76
N ASP A 91 -10.67 -6.12 12.80
CA ASP A 91 -10.95 -4.70 12.98
C ASP A 91 -10.40 -3.86 11.82
N ALA A 92 -9.21 -4.22 11.32
CA ALA A 92 -8.61 -3.56 10.18
C ALA A 92 -9.39 -3.80 8.88
N ILE A 93 -9.93 -5.01 8.66
CA ILE A 93 -10.83 -5.32 7.55
C ILE A 93 -12.11 -4.48 7.65
N ILE A 94 -12.74 -4.44 8.84
CA ILE A 94 -13.96 -3.66 9.06
C ILE A 94 -13.70 -2.17 8.79
N ALA A 95 -12.61 -1.62 9.32
CA ALA A 95 -12.22 -0.24 9.06
C ALA A 95 -11.98 0.00 7.58
N ALA A 96 -11.18 -0.82 6.89
CA ALA A 96 -10.84 -0.61 5.48
C ALA A 96 -12.04 -0.70 4.53
N ARG A 97 -13.18 -1.25 4.95
CA ARG A 97 -14.42 -1.26 4.16
C ARG A 97 -15.12 0.10 4.12
N GLU A 98 -14.85 0.96 5.09
CA GLU A 98 -15.49 2.28 5.19
C GLU A 98 -14.72 3.35 4.42
N GLN A 99 -15.43 4.40 3.99
CA GLN A 99 -14.80 5.56 3.35
C GLN A 99 -13.96 6.34 4.34
N HIS A 100 -12.80 6.79 3.89
CA HIS A 100 -11.87 7.60 4.66
C HIS A 100 -11.41 8.82 3.88
N ILE A 101 -11.08 9.86 4.63
CA ILE A 101 -10.34 11.01 4.09
C ILE A 101 -8.85 10.74 4.33
N VAL A 102 -8.07 10.73 3.25
CA VAL A 102 -6.61 10.59 3.28
C VAL A 102 -5.94 11.81 2.67
N TYR A 103 -4.80 12.18 3.26
CA TYR A 103 -3.95 13.25 2.78
C TYR A 103 -2.77 12.65 2.04
N MET A 104 -2.56 13.08 0.81
CA MET A 104 -1.44 12.63 -0.02
C MET A 104 -0.80 13.81 -0.73
N THR A 105 0.48 13.67 -1.03
CA THR A 105 1.17 14.59 -1.94
C THR A 105 0.76 14.25 -3.37
N SER A 106 0.20 15.23 -4.06
CA SER A 106 -0.08 15.13 -5.49
C SER A 106 1.22 15.03 -6.28
N LEU A 107 1.11 14.63 -7.55
CA LEU A 107 2.25 14.64 -8.49
C LEU A 107 2.83 16.04 -8.73
N THR A 108 2.16 17.11 -8.27
CA THR A 108 2.62 18.51 -8.36
C THR A 108 3.16 19.06 -7.04
N ASN A 109 3.49 18.20 -6.07
CA ASN A 109 4.00 18.56 -4.74
C ASN A 109 3.03 19.44 -3.92
N SER A 110 1.73 19.38 -4.21
CA SER A 110 0.69 19.96 -3.36
C SER A 110 0.08 18.91 -2.44
N ILE A 111 -0.41 19.32 -1.27
CA ILE A 111 -1.24 18.45 -0.44
C ILE A 111 -2.60 18.34 -1.12
N SER A 112 -3.04 17.12 -1.40
CA SER A 112 -4.37 16.81 -1.89
C SER A 112 -5.11 15.89 -0.92
N THR A 113 -6.41 16.09 -0.86
CA THR A 113 -7.34 15.27 -0.09
C THR A 113 -8.01 14.28 -1.02
N LEU A 114 -7.96 12.99 -0.67
CA LEU A 114 -8.66 11.92 -1.38
C LEU A 114 -9.73 11.34 -0.44
N LEU A 115 -10.98 11.28 -0.92
CA LEU A 115 -12.00 10.43 -0.32
C LEU A 115 -11.83 9.04 -0.91
N THR A 116 -11.61 8.02 -0.09
CA THR A 116 -11.51 6.65 -0.56
C THR A 116 -12.87 6.09 -0.93
N ASP A 117 -12.90 5.23 -1.93
CA ASP A 117 -14.08 4.48 -2.28
C ASP A 117 -14.28 3.37 -1.24
N ALA A 118 -15.48 3.22 -0.70
CA ALA A 118 -15.77 2.08 0.16
C ALA A 118 -15.54 0.79 -0.65
N ILE A 119 -14.81 -0.18 -0.10
CA ILE A 119 -14.59 -1.46 -0.78
C ILE A 119 -15.96 -2.15 -0.92
N HIS A 120 -16.55 -2.11 -2.11
CA HIS A 120 -17.71 -2.94 -2.45
C HIS A 120 -17.24 -4.38 -2.59
N MET A 121 -17.40 -5.14 -1.51
CA MET A 121 -17.31 -6.60 -1.58
C MET A 121 -18.62 -7.13 -2.13
N ASP A 122 -18.70 -7.28 -3.45
CA ASP A 122 -19.71 -8.15 -4.08
C ASP A 122 -19.31 -9.60 -3.74
N ILE A 123 -19.91 -10.14 -2.67
CA ILE A 123 -19.79 -11.57 -2.30
C ILE A 123 -21.02 -12.32 -2.81
#